data_AF-A0AAU9BD88-F1
#
_entry.id   AF-A0AAU9BD88-F1
#
_cell.length_a   1.000
_cell.length_b   1.000
_cell.length_c   1.000
_cell.angle_alpha   90.00
_cell.angle_beta   90.00
_cell.angle_gamma   90.00
#
_symmetry.space_group_name_H-M   'P 1'
#
loop_
_entity.id
_entity.type
_entity.pdbx_description
1 polymer ?
#
loop_
_entity_poly.entity_id
_entity_poly.type
_entity_poly.pdbx_seq_one_letter_code
_entity_poly.pdbx_strand_id
1 'polypeptide(L)'
;MNENLRNALPHRDTPFFRALHIIVAVLVLLQIISSNLTESDALSDYTLTGFVTWFHIVSGLSLIALGVVMLVWMLTQRGFRYYFAWLTLNFRGVIEDIKMLMSFRLPEAHAGGIAALVQGLGVLALLGVALCGGFWFALNTIPGASPVLTETILHLHKFLTVFIETYFWVHGAMGLLHIFLTIRSQRKNPVTE
;
A
#
# COMPACT_ATOMS: atom_id res chain seq x y z
N MET A 1 3.98 11.57 22.00
CA MET A 1 4.10 10.17 21.49
C MET A 1 5.22 9.49 22.27
N ASN A 2 4.97 8.30 22.84
CA ASN A 2 5.95 7.55 23.64
C ASN A 2 7.20 7.22 22.79
N GLU A 3 8.41 7.44 23.32
CA GLU A 3 9.68 7.21 22.61
C GLU A 3 9.85 5.76 22.17
N ASN A 4 9.42 4.81 23.00
CA ASN A 4 9.44 3.37 22.66
C ASN A 4 8.56 3.08 21.44
N LEU A 5 7.39 3.72 21.34
CA LEU A 5 6.51 3.57 20.18
C LEU A 5 7.11 4.22 18.94
N ARG A 6 7.69 5.42 19.07
CA ARG A 6 8.36 6.12 17.96
C ARG A 6 9.53 5.30 17.39
N ASN A 7 10.27 4.61 18.26
CA ASN A 7 11.40 3.78 17.89
C ASN A 7 10.98 2.43 17.28
N ALA A 8 9.78 1.95 17.57
CA ALA A 8 9.24 0.72 17.00
C ALA A 8 8.59 0.93 15.62
N LEU A 9 8.24 2.16 15.25
CA LEU A 9 7.69 2.48 13.92
C LEU A 9 8.72 2.27 12.81
N PRO A 10 8.29 1.79 11.62
CA PRO A 10 9.18 1.57 10.49
C PRO A 10 9.82 2.87 10.00
N HIS A 11 10.95 2.75 9.28
CA HIS A 11 11.65 3.87 8.64
C HIS A 11 12.14 4.94 9.63
N ARG A 12 12.62 4.51 10.80
CA ARG A 12 13.11 5.42 11.86
C ARG A 12 14.06 6.49 11.34
N ASP A 13 14.99 6.09 10.49
CA ASP A 13 16.07 6.94 10.00
C ASP A 13 15.67 7.78 8.76
N THR A 14 14.44 7.62 8.26
CA THR A 14 13.90 8.36 7.09
C THR A 14 12.52 8.95 7.41
N PRO A 15 12.45 10.06 8.17
CA PRO A 15 11.19 10.60 8.69
C PRO A 15 10.20 11.01 7.59
N PHE A 16 10.70 11.52 6.46
CA PHE A 16 9.87 11.82 5.29
C PHE A 16 9.16 10.57 4.76
N PHE A 17 9.92 9.50 4.49
CA PHE A 17 9.35 8.26 3.96
C PHE A 17 8.40 7.60 4.95
N ARG A 18 8.69 7.68 6.26
CA ARG A 18 7.77 7.24 7.31
C ARG A 18 6.44 7.99 7.25
N ALA A 19 6.47 9.32 7.16
CA ALA A 19 5.25 10.12 7.07
C ALA A 19 4.46 9.80 5.80
N LEU A 20 5.13 9.73 4.65
CA LEU A 20 4.53 9.35 3.37
C LEU A 20 3.85 7.98 3.46
N HIS A 21 4.53 6.97 4.00
CA HIS A 21 3.99 5.62 4.15
C HIS A 21 2.74 5.60 5.05
N ILE A 22 2.77 6.31 6.19
CA ILE A 22 1.61 6.41 7.09
C ILE A 22 0.44 7.10 6.40
N ILE A 23 0.67 8.21 5.69
CA ILE A 23 -0.39 8.91 4.94
C ILE A 23 -1.01 7.98 3.90
N VAL A 24 -0.18 7.30 3.11
CA VAL A 24 -0.65 6.33 2.11
C VAL A 24 -1.44 5.20 2.77
N ALA A 25 -0.96 4.63 3.87
CA ALA A 25 -1.66 3.55 4.58
C ALA A 25 -3.02 4.00 5.12
N VAL A 26 -3.11 5.20 5.71
CA VAL A 26 -4.36 5.77 6.21
C VAL A 26 -5.33 6.05 5.06
N LEU A 27 -4.85 6.63 3.96
CA LEU A 27 -5.68 6.88 2.79
C LEU A 27 -6.21 5.58 2.17
N VAL A 28 -5.37 4.54 2.05
CA VAL A 28 -5.80 3.21 1.58
C VAL A 28 -6.85 2.60 2.51
N LEU A 29 -6.69 2.71 3.83
CA LEU A 29 -7.71 2.26 4.78
C LEU A 29 -9.04 3.00 4.56
N LEU A 30 -8.99 4.32 4.39
CA LEU A 30 -10.18 5.14 4.11
C LEU A 30 -10.80 4.79 2.76
N GLN A 31 -10.02 4.41 1.75
CA GLN A 31 -10.51 3.89 0.46
C GLN A 31 -11.29 2.58 0.62
N ILE A 32 -10.76 1.63 1.41
CA ILE A 32 -11.40 0.34 1.68
C ILE A 32 -12.72 0.54 2.47
N ILE A 33 -12.74 1.49 3.42
CA ILE A 33 -13.97 1.78 4.17
C ILE A 33 -14.99 2.48 3.28
N SER A 34 -14.57 3.50 2.54
CA SER A 34 -15.46 4.31 1.70
C SER A 34 -16.03 3.54 0.51
N SER A 35 -15.31 2.57 -0.06
CA SER A 35 -15.76 1.80 -1.24
C SER A 35 -17.09 1.07 -1.03
N ASN A 36 -17.43 0.69 0.20
CA ASN A 36 -18.71 0.05 0.53
C ASN A 36 -19.91 1.01 0.50
N LEU A 37 -19.65 2.31 0.42
CA LEU A 37 -20.64 3.39 0.49
C LEU A 37 -20.62 4.29 -0.75
N THR A 38 -19.87 3.91 -1.79
CA THR A 38 -19.82 4.67 -3.05
C THR A 38 -20.85 4.17 -4.04
N GLU A 39 -21.55 5.11 -4.67
CA GLU A 39 -22.44 4.87 -5.80
C GLU A 39 -22.04 5.76 -6.97
N SER A 40 -21.95 5.18 -8.18
CA SER A 40 -21.58 5.91 -9.41
C SER A 40 -22.60 6.99 -9.78
N ASP A 41 -23.86 6.75 -9.46
CA ASP A 41 -24.98 7.58 -9.89
C ASP A 41 -25.19 8.77 -8.93
N ALA A 42 -24.57 8.71 -7.74
CA ALA A 42 -24.64 9.76 -6.72
C ALA A 42 -23.71 10.96 -6.99
N LEU A 43 -22.99 10.98 -8.12
CA LEU A 43 -22.03 12.06 -8.46
C LEU A 43 -22.70 13.43 -8.65
N SER A 44 -23.98 13.46 -9.03
CA SER A 44 -24.78 14.68 -9.22
C SER A 44 -25.51 15.15 -7.95
N ASP A 45 -25.47 14.37 -6.88
CA ASP A 45 -26.39 14.52 -5.76
C ASP A 45 -25.68 15.05 -4.51
N TYR A 46 -26.31 16.00 -3.80
CA TYR A 46 -25.81 16.53 -2.52
C TYR A 46 -26.20 15.63 -1.34
N THR A 47 -25.91 14.33 -1.45
CA THR A 47 -26.18 13.32 -0.42
C THR A 47 -24.90 12.92 0.32
N LEU A 48 -25.04 12.23 1.47
CA LEU A 48 -23.88 11.63 2.15
C LEU A 48 -23.14 10.65 1.23
N THR A 49 -23.88 9.86 0.45
CA THR A 49 -23.34 8.95 -0.58
C THR A 49 -22.53 9.72 -1.62
N GLY A 50 -23.07 10.83 -2.16
CA GLY A 50 -22.34 11.68 -3.11
C GLY A 50 -21.05 12.25 -2.53
N PHE A 51 -21.07 12.73 -1.27
CA PHE A 51 -19.86 13.21 -0.59
C PHE A 51 -18.82 12.10 -0.40
N VAL A 52 -19.24 10.90 0.01
CA VAL A 52 -18.34 9.74 0.16
C VAL A 52 -17.77 9.30 -1.18
N THR A 53 -18.57 9.27 -2.25
CA THR A 53 -18.10 9.00 -3.62
C THR A 53 -17.05 10.02 -4.05
N TRP A 54 -17.29 11.32 -3.85
CA TRP A 54 -16.30 12.36 -4.19
C TRP A 54 -15.03 12.25 -3.35
N PHE A 55 -15.15 11.99 -2.04
CA PHE A 55 -14.01 11.74 -1.19
C PHE A 55 -13.19 10.54 -1.69
N HIS A 56 -13.85 9.44 -2.07
CA HIS A 56 -13.20 8.25 -2.62
C HIS A 56 -12.44 8.59 -3.91
N ILE A 57 -13.06 9.32 -4.84
CA ILE A 57 -12.42 9.72 -6.11
C ILE A 57 -11.23 10.65 -5.87
N VAL A 58 -11.41 11.75 -5.13
CA VAL A 58 -10.35 12.75 -4.93
C VAL A 58 -9.16 12.18 -4.18
N SER A 59 -9.41 11.41 -3.11
CA SER A 59 -8.32 10.77 -2.37
C SER A 59 -7.69 9.61 -3.14
N GLY A 60 -8.45 8.89 -3.97
CA GLY A 60 -7.94 7.88 -4.89
C GLY A 60 -7.01 8.45 -5.97
N LEU A 61 -7.38 9.59 -6.57
CA LEU A 61 -6.51 10.32 -7.51
C LEU A 61 -5.24 10.83 -6.82
N SER A 62 -5.36 11.30 -5.58
CA SER A 62 -4.21 11.74 -4.78
C SER A 62 -3.24 10.58 -4.49
N LEU A 63 -3.74 9.36 -4.32
CA LEU A 63 -2.93 8.16 -4.13
C LEU A 63 -2.09 7.80 -5.37
N ILE A 64 -2.46 8.21 -6.58
CA ILE A 64 -1.61 8.08 -7.77
C ILE A 64 -0.32 8.88 -7.56
N ALA A 65 -0.45 10.16 -7.23
CA ALA A 65 0.70 11.04 -7.02
C ALA A 65 1.59 10.55 -5.86
N LEU A 66 0.98 10.23 -4.71
CA LEU A 66 1.70 9.72 -3.54
C LEU A 66 2.39 8.38 -3.82
N GLY A 67 1.71 7.47 -4.54
CA GLY A 67 2.27 6.18 -4.95
C GLY A 67 3.46 6.34 -5.90
N VAL A 68 3.41 7.27 -6.85
CA VAL A 68 4.54 7.58 -7.75
C VAL A 68 5.71 8.16 -6.95
N VAL A 69 5.48 9.10 -6.04
CA VAL A 69 6.52 9.64 -5.16
C VAL A 69 7.16 8.52 -4.33
N MET A 70 6.36 7.62 -3.77
CA MET A 70 6.85 6.48 -3.00
C MET A 70 7.68 5.51 -3.86
N LEU A 71 7.24 5.20 -5.08
CA LEU A 71 7.96 4.36 -6.03
C LEU A 71 9.31 4.97 -6.42
N VAL A 72 9.32 6.25 -6.80
CA VAL A 72 10.54 6.98 -7.18
C VAL A 72 11.52 7.01 -6.01
N TRP A 73 11.03 7.28 -4.80
CA TRP A 73 11.86 7.23 -3.59
C TRP A 73 12.45 5.84 -3.36
N MET A 74 11.66 4.77 -3.46
CA MET A 74 12.15 3.40 -3.34
C MET A 74 13.26 3.11 -4.35
N LEU A 75 13.03 3.42 -5.62
CA LEU A 75 13.98 3.18 -6.70
C LEU A 75 15.28 3.99 -6.54
N THR A 76 15.21 5.23 -6.07
CA THR A 76 16.39 6.07 -5.86
C THR A 76 17.22 5.64 -4.65
N GLN A 77 16.59 5.09 -3.60
CA GLN A 77 17.31 4.71 -2.37
C GLN A 77 17.97 3.33 -2.44
N ARG A 78 17.29 2.32 -3.01
CA ARG A 78 17.81 0.94 -3.04
C ARG A 78 17.89 0.31 -4.42
N GLY A 79 17.37 0.97 -5.45
CA GLY A 79 17.40 0.48 -6.83
C GLY A 79 16.31 -0.54 -7.16
N PHE A 80 16.09 -0.73 -8.45
CA PHE A 80 15.05 -1.62 -8.99
C PHE A 80 15.19 -3.07 -8.53
N ARG A 81 16.40 -3.65 -8.62
CA ARG A 81 16.65 -5.06 -8.29
C ARG A 81 16.38 -5.39 -6.81
N TYR A 82 16.39 -4.39 -5.93
CA TYR A 82 16.09 -4.59 -4.51
C TYR A 82 14.64 -5.05 -4.31
N TYR A 83 13.69 -4.37 -4.95
CA TYR A 83 12.25 -4.58 -4.78
C TYR A 83 11.65 -5.52 -5.84
N PHE A 84 12.23 -5.54 -7.03
CA PHE A 84 11.67 -6.22 -8.21
C PHE A 84 12.55 -7.39 -8.69
N ALA A 85 13.21 -8.09 -7.75
CA ALA A 85 14.07 -9.23 -8.06
C ALA A 85 13.33 -10.34 -8.85
N TRP A 86 12.02 -10.48 -8.64
CA TRP A 86 11.15 -11.40 -9.38
C TRP A 86 11.07 -11.09 -10.88
N LEU A 87 11.14 -9.81 -11.30
CA LEU A 87 11.22 -9.41 -12.71
C LEU A 87 12.57 -9.79 -13.34
N THR A 88 13.60 -9.97 -12.50
CA THR A 88 14.92 -10.47 -12.92
C THR A 88 15.09 -11.98 -12.68
N LEU A 89 14.01 -12.68 -12.31
CA LEU A 89 14.00 -14.11 -11.97
C LEU A 89 15.02 -14.51 -10.87
N ASN A 90 15.36 -13.58 -9.98
CA ASN A 90 16.28 -13.84 -8.87
C ASN A 90 15.49 -14.07 -7.58
N PHE A 91 15.27 -15.34 -7.23
CA PHE A 91 14.51 -15.76 -6.05
C PHE A 91 15.38 -16.25 -4.88
N ARG A 92 16.71 -16.07 -4.94
CA ARG A 92 17.63 -16.56 -3.90
C ARG A 92 17.28 -16.02 -2.51
N GLY A 93 17.03 -14.71 -2.41
CA GLY A 93 16.65 -14.06 -1.16
C GLY A 93 15.32 -14.56 -0.60
N VAL A 94 14.31 -14.77 -1.46
CA VAL A 94 13.03 -15.36 -1.05
C VAL A 94 13.19 -16.76 -0.46
N ILE A 95 14.05 -17.59 -1.07
CA ILE A 95 14.31 -18.95 -0.57
C ILE A 95 15.00 -18.90 0.80
N GLU A 96 15.94 -17.98 1.00
CA GLU A 96 16.61 -17.77 2.29
C GLU A 96 15.61 -17.34 3.37
N ASP A 97 14.71 -16.42 3.06
CA ASP A 97 13.66 -15.97 3.97
C ASP A 97 12.68 -17.09 4.32
N ILE A 98 12.27 -17.92 3.35
CA ILE A 98 11.41 -19.09 3.60
C ILE A 98 12.10 -20.04 4.60
N LYS A 99 13.39 -20.35 4.41
CA LYS A 99 14.13 -21.20 5.34
C LYS A 99 14.19 -20.59 6.74
N MET A 100 14.34 -19.28 6.84
CA MET A 100 14.35 -18.57 8.11
C MET A 100 12.98 -18.64 8.80
N LEU A 101 11.90 -18.41 8.06
CA LEU A 101 10.52 -18.53 8.56
C LEU A 101 10.19 -19.95 9.02
N MET A 102 10.65 -20.98 8.30
CA MET A 102 10.53 -22.38 8.72
C MET A 102 11.26 -22.68 10.04
N SER A 103 12.26 -21.87 10.41
CA SER A 103 12.94 -21.93 11.70
C SER A 103 12.31 -21.04 12.79
N PHE A 104 11.11 -20.51 12.54
CA PHE A 104 10.39 -19.57 13.41
C PHE A 104 11.17 -18.27 13.70
N ARG A 105 12.02 -17.85 12.75
CA ARG A 105 12.74 -16.57 12.79
C ARG A 105 12.16 -15.64 11.74
N LEU A 106 11.97 -14.37 12.10
CA LEU A 106 11.52 -13.36 11.16
C LEU A 106 12.72 -12.84 10.35
N PRO A 107 12.63 -12.83 9.02
CA PRO A 107 13.69 -12.29 8.19
C PRO A 107 13.79 -10.76 8.31
N GLU A 108 15.02 -10.27 8.24
CA GLU A 108 15.32 -8.84 8.15
C GLU A 108 15.14 -8.36 6.70
N ALA A 109 14.83 -7.08 6.52
CA ALA A 109 14.63 -6.53 5.17
C ALA A 109 15.96 -6.44 4.40
N HIS A 110 16.09 -7.22 3.31
CA HIS A 110 17.23 -7.17 2.40
C HIS A 110 16.82 -7.24 0.92
N ALA A 111 17.79 -7.04 0.01
CA ALA A 111 17.55 -7.04 -1.42
C ALA A 111 17.02 -8.41 -1.90
N GLY A 112 15.91 -8.40 -2.64
CA GLY A 112 15.31 -9.61 -3.19
C GLY A 112 14.73 -10.59 -2.16
N GLY A 113 14.65 -10.20 -0.88
CA GLY A 113 13.93 -10.93 0.16
C GLY A 113 12.43 -10.64 0.13
N ILE A 114 11.64 -11.45 0.84
CA ILE A 114 10.17 -11.38 0.90
C ILE A 114 9.70 -9.98 1.29
N ALA A 115 10.31 -9.35 2.30
CA ALA A 115 9.91 -8.01 2.73
C ALA A 115 10.05 -6.96 1.61
N ALA A 116 11.12 -7.03 0.82
CA ALA A 116 11.34 -6.13 -0.30
C ALA A 116 10.37 -6.41 -1.47
N LEU A 117 10.08 -7.68 -1.75
CA LEU A 117 9.07 -8.07 -2.74
C LEU A 117 7.68 -7.58 -2.35
N VAL A 118 7.26 -7.81 -1.11
CA VAL A 118 5.98 -7.34 -0.57
C VAL A 118 5.89 -5.83 -0.75
N GLN A 119 6.91 -5.08 -0.31
CA GLN A 119 6.91 -3.62 -0.48
C GLN A 119 6.78 -3.17 -1.95
N GLY A 120 7.50 -3.83 -2.87
CA GLY A 120 7.42 -3.54 -4.30
C GLY A 120 6.04 -3.86 -4.90
N LEU A 121 5.49 -5.04 -4.59
CA LEU A 121 4.17 -5.47 -5.04
C LEU A 121 3.06 -4.57 -4.49
N GLY A 122 3.18 -4.11 -3.24
CA GLY A 122 2.22 -3.19 -2.62
C GLY A 122 2.09 -1.88 -3.37
N VAL A 123 3.22 -1.27 -3.74
CA VAL A 123 3.21 -0.01 -4.51
C VAL A 123 2.68 -0.22 -5.93
N LEU A 124 3.01 -1.33 -6.58
CA LEU A 124 2.44 -1.65 -7.90
C LEU A 124 0.93 -1.92 -7.84
N ALA A 125 0.45 -2.65 -6.84
CA ALA A 125 -0.97 -2.90 -6.63
C ALA A 125 -1.72 -1.58 -6.38
N LEU A 126 -1.18 -0.71 -5.52
CA LEU A 126 -1.72 0.62 -5.25
C LEU A 126 -1.83 1.46 -6.53
N LEU A 127 -0.74 1.55 -7.31
CA LEU A 127 -0.74 2.32 -8.55
C LEU A 127 -1.68 1.73 -9.58
N GLY A 128 -1.72 0.40 -9.72
CA GLY A 128 -2.61 -0.29 -10.66
C GLY A 128 -4.08 -0.01 -10.38
N VAL A 129 -4.52 -0.18 -9.13
CA VAL A 129 -5.92 0.05 -8.76
C VAL A 129 -6.31 1.53 -8.85
N ALA A 130 -5.43 2.45 -8.43
CA ALA A 130 -5.68 3.88 -8.46
C ALA A 130 -5.70 4.45 -9.89
N LEU A 131 -4.77 4.03 -10.76
CA LEU A 131 -4.78 4.39 -12.18
C LEU A 131 -6.01 3.84 -12.89
N CYS A 132 -6.43 2.61 -12.58
CA CYS A 132 -7.65 2.03 -13.12
C CYS A 132 -8.90 2.83 -12.70
N GLY A 133 -8.99 3.23 -11.43
CA GLY A 133 -10.09 4.06 -10.92
C GLY A 133 -10.09 5.46 -11.54
N GLY A 134 -8.91 6.08 -11.69
CA GLY A 134 -8.77 7.36 -12.39
C GLY A 134 -9.16 7.26 -13.87
N PHE A 135 -8.84 6.16 -14.54
CA PHE A 135 -9.25 5.93 -15.92
C PHE A 135 -10.76 5.73 -16.04
N TRP A 136 -11.37 4.97 -15.13
CA TRP A 136 -12.83 4.89 -15.03
C TRP A 136 -13.46 6.27 -14.88
N PHE A 137 -12.97 7.09 -13.95
CA PHE A 137 -13.50 8.43 -13.71
C PHE A 137 -13.40 9.33 -14.95
N ALA A 138 -12.28 9.27 -15.68
CA ALA A 138 -12.10 9.99 -16.93
C ALA A 138 -13.14 9.56 -17.98
N LEU A 139 -13.33 8.24 -18.18
CA LEU A 139 -14.32 7.71 -19.11
C LEU A 139 -15.75 8.11 -18.71
N ASN A 140 -16.08 8.06 -17.43
CA ASN A 140 -17.40 8.43 -16.93
C ASN A 140 -17.70 9.94 -17.11
N THR A 141 -16.67 10.77 -17.19
CA THR A 141 -16.81 12.23 -17.30
C THR A 141 -16.80 12.73 -18.76
N ILE A 142 -16.22 11.97 -19.69
CA ILE A 142 -16.12 12.37 -21.10
C ILE A 142 -17.45 12.11 -21.82
N PRO A 143 -18.10 13.16 -22.39
CA PRO A 143 -19.31 12.97 -23.19
C PRO A 143 -19.05 12.06 -24.40
N GLY A 144 -19.89 11.03 -24.57
CA GLY A 144 -19.77 10.09 -25.69
C GLY A 144 -18.74 8.97 -25.50
N ALA A 145 -18.14 8.83 -24.31
CA ALA A 145 -17.36 7.65 -23.97
C ALA A 145 -18.20 6.36 -24.08
N SER A 146 -17.57 5.25 -24.47
CA SER A 146 -18.24 3.97 -24.65
C SER A 146 -18.76 3.43 -23.29
N PRO A 147 -20.08 3.20 -23.13
CA PRO A 147 -20.63 2.67 -21.88
C PRO A 147 -20.04 1.30 -21.52
N VAL A 148 -19.85 0.44 -22.53
CA VAL A 148 -19.26 -0.90 -22.37
C VAL A 148 -17.83 -0.81 -21.85
N LEU A 149 -17.04 0.13 -22.37
CA LEU A 149 -15.67 0.34 -21.88
C LEU A 149 -15.67 0.88 -20.45
N THR A 150 -16.50 1.88 -20.14
CA THR A 150 -16.63 2.44 -18.78
C THR A 150 -17.00 1.36 -17.77
N GLU A 151 -17.99 0.51 -18.07
CA GLU A 151 -18.38 -0.60 -17.21
C GLU A 151 -17.25 -1.64 -17.07
N THR A 152 -16.56 -1.98 -18.17
CA THR A 152 -15.43 -2.92 -18.15
C THR A 152 -14.30 -2.41 -17.24
N ILE A 153 -13.94 -1.13 -17.33
CA ILE A 153 -12.89 -0.54 -16.49
C ILE A 153 -13.35 -0.46 -15.02
N LEU A 154 -14.64 -0.24 -14.74
CA LEU A 154 -15.18 -0.32 -13.39
C LEU A 154 -15.02 -1.73 -12.80
N HIS A 155 -15.35 -2.77 -13.58
CA HIS A 155 -15.16 -4.15 -13.15
C HIS A 155 -13.69 -4.49 -12.92
N LEU A 156 -12.79 -4.03 -13.79
CA LEU A 156 -11.36 -4.18 -13.62
C LEU A 156 -10.88 -3.50 -12.33
N HIS A 157 -11.35 -2.27 -12.05
CA HIS A 157 -11.03 -1.57 -10.82
C HIS A 157 -11.47 -2.36 -9.58
N LYS A 158 -12.73 -2.83 -9.55
CA LYS A 158 -13.27 -3.69 -8.48
C LYS A 158 -12.48 -4.99 -8.31
N PHE A 159 -12.06 -5.61 -9.40
CA PHE A 159 -11.19 -6.80 -9.35
C PHE A 159 -9.82 -6.46 -8.75
N LEU A 160 -9.23 -5.33 -9.14
CA LEU A 160 -7.94 -4.89 -8.64
C LEU A 160 -7.97 -4.52 -7.14
N THR A 161 -9.13 -4.15 -6.57
CA THR A 161 -9.23 -3.86 -5.13
C THR A 161 -8.89 -5.08 -4.27
N VAL A 162 -9.19 -6.29 -4.75
CA VAL A 162 -8.89 -7.54 -4.03
C VAL A 162 -7.40 -7.65 -3.70
N PHE A 163 -6.51 -7.21 -4.61
CA PHE A 163 -5.06 -7.27 -4.38
C PHE A 163 -4.61 -6.26 -3.34
N ILE A 164 -5.10 -5.01 -3.39
CA ILE A 164 -4.70 -3.99 -2.42
C ILE A 164 -5.30 -4.26 -1.04
N GLU A 165 -6.52 -4.79 -0.95
CA GLU A 165 -7.15 -5.20 0.31
C GLU A 165 -6.38 -6.36 0.95
N THR A 166 -6.09 -7.40 0.17
CA THR A 166 -5.29 -8.55 0.65
C THR A 166 -3.91 -8.08 1.11
N TYR A 167 -3.26 -7.23 0.31
CA TYR A 167 -1.97 -6.64 0.67
C TYR A 167 -2.06 -5.87 1.98
N PHE A 168 -3.04 -4.97 2.12
CA PHE A 168 -3.21 -4.10 3.27
C PHE A 168 -3.33 -4.92 4.56
N TRP A 169 -4.17 -5.96 4.57
CA TRP A 169 -4.37 -6.79 5.75
C TRP A 169 -3.14 -7.64 6.09
N VAL A 170 -2.53 -8.32 5.10
CA VAL A 170 -1.37 -9.19 5.35
C VAL A 170 -0.14 -8.37 5.74
N HIS A 171 0.19 -7.32 4.98
CA HIS A 171 1.30 -6.44 5.26
C HIS A 171 1.10 -5.69 6.60
N GLY A 172 -0.10 -5.15 6.82
CA GLY A 172 -0.45 -4.45 8.06
C GLY A 172 -0.33 -5.34 9.29
N ALA A 173 -0.85 -6.57 9.23
CA ALA A 173 -0.72 -7.54 10.33
C ALA A 173 0.74 -7.89 10.63
N MET A 174 1.55 -8.13 9.60
CA MET A 174 2.99 -8.37 9.79
C MET A 174 3.70 -7.14 10.37
N GLY A 175 3.40 -5.94 9.89
CA GLY A 175 3.93 -4.69 10.44
C GLY A 175 3.62 -4.52 11.93
N LEU A 176 2.38 -4.80 12.34
CA LEU A 176 1.97 -4.78 13.75
C LEU A 176 2.69 -5.86 14.57
N LEU A 177 2.90 -7.06 14.02
CA LEU A 177 3.67 -8.12 14.67
C LEU A 177 5.12 -7.68 14.91
N HIS A 178 5.77 -7.09 13.90
CA HIS A 178 7.13 -6.55 14.03
C HIS A 178 7.21 -5.45 15.11
N ILE A 179 6.25 -4.52 15.14
CA ILE A 179 6.17 -3.48 16.18
C ILE A 179 6.02 -4.11 17.57
N PHE A 180 5.11 -5.07 17.72
CA PHE A 180 4.87 -5.76 18.98
C PHE A 180 6.11 -6.49 19.50
N LEU A 181 6.80 -7.24 18.63
CA LEU A 181 8.02 -7.96 18.98
C LEU A 181 9.16 -7.00 19.35
N THR A 182 9.28 -5.88 18.65
CA THR A 182 10.28 -4.83 18.95
C THR A 182 10.03 -4.23 20.33
N ILE A 183 8.80 -3.82 20.62
CA ILE A 183 8.42 -3.28 21.94
C ILE A 183 8.65 -4.31 23.05
N ARG A 184 8.30 -5.58 22.80
CA ARG A 184 8.52 -6.67 23.77
C ARG A 184 10.02 -6.88 24.05
N SER A 185 10.86 -6.80 23.02
CA SER A 185 12.32 -6.93 23.15
C SER A 185 12.92 -5.77 23.95
N GLN A 186 12.53 -4.53 23.63
CA GLN A 186 12.94 -3.32 24.37
C GLN A 186 12.57 -3.38 25.85
N ARG A 187 11.40 -3.93 26.20
CA ARG A 187 11.00 -4.11 27.60
C ARG A 187 11.80 -5.17 28.34
N LYS A 188 12.26 -6.22 27.64
CA LYS A 188 13.06 -7.30 28.24
C LYS A 188 14.51 -6.91 28.44
N ASN A 189 15.05 -6.08 27.54
CA ASN A 189 16.41 -5.59 27.57
C ASN A 189 16.40 -4.05 27.61
N PRO A 190 16.01 -3.43 28.74
CA PRO A 190 16.12 -1.98 28.86
C PRO A 190 17.59 -1.62 28.73
N VAL A 191 17.92 -0.73 27.79
CA VAL A 191 19.26 -0.14 27.73
C VAL A 191 19.40 0.66 29.02
N THR A 192 20.19 0.16 29.97
CA THR A 192 20.65 0.93 31.12
C THR A 192 21.58 2.01 30.57
N GLU A 193 21.07 3.25 30.50
CA GLU A 193 21.93 4.44 30.40
C GLU A 193 22.81 4.59 31.64
#